data_AF-A0A226EI61-F1
#
_entry.id   AF-A0A226EI61-F1
#
_cell.length_a   1.000
_cell.length_b   1.000
_cell.length_c   1.000
_cell.angle_alpha   90.00
_cell.angle_beta   90.00
_cell.angle_gamma   90.00
#
_symmetry.space_group_name_H-M   'P 1'
#
loop_
_entity.id
_entity.type
_entity.pdbx_description
1 polymer ?
#
loop_
_entity_poly.entity_id
_entity_poly.type
_entity_poly.pdbx_seq_one_letter_code
_entity_poly.pdbx_strand_id
1 'polypeptide(L)'
;MNNGDNATANDKFINGYFALYRLLLAFKKDSPDLGSFADEQIQRALKGRDSLKKDNFANLGEFLIYLSLSDKYEWKDVSEPFMRECDARNVFWYAKGNRNNPPKCPELLNTATGDFAQRAKKVFEATVVSRRLVMFQVRFISVAKNLWESGVLEIESGDGADFGRFGLVPDCAKVRLKGLYQDVVQVNGWTEFFEFVGMVRRSDVDRGSELVEAVKVSKRLGYT
;
A
#
# COMPACT_ATOMS: atom_id res chain seq x y z
N MET A 1 -18.52 0.62 28.25
CA MET A 1 -19.39 -0.16 27.36
C MET A 1 -19.68 0.70 26.15
N ASN A 2 -19.18 0.34 24.96
CA ASN A 2 -19.61 0.93 23.71
C ASN A 2 -19.93 -0.24 22.78
N ASN A 3 -21.23 -0.41 22.55
CA ASN A 3 -21.85 -1.58 21.96
C ASN A 3 -21.84 -1.49 20.43
N GLY A 4 -21.54 -2.60 19.78
CA GLY A 4 -22.34 -3.11 18.65
C GLY A 4 -22.15 -2.52 17.25
N ASP A 5 -21.99 -1.21 17.07
CA ASP A 5 -22.14 -0.59 15.73
C ASP A 5 -20.88 0.16 15.25
N ASN A 6 -19.84 -0.60 14.88
CA ASN A 6 -18.66 -0.05 14.20
C ASN A 6 -18.89 0.25 12.70
N ALA A 7 -20.11 0.08 12.17
CA ALA A 7 -20.40 0.22 10.74
C ALA A 7 -20.47 1.68 10.27
N THR A 8 -20.91 2.61 11.12
CA THR A 8 -21.07 4.05 10.78
C THR A 8 -19.76 4.83 10.84
N ALA A 9 -18.77 4.34 11.60
CA ALA A 9 -17.41 4.88 11.56
C ALA A 9 -16.74 4.60 10.20
N ASN A 10 -16.97 3.41 9.62
CA ASN A 10 -16.35 2.98 8.36
C ASN A 10 -16.82 3.81 7.14
N ASP A 11 -18.11 4.13 7.05
CA ASP A 11 -18.62 4.94 5.93
C ASP A 11 -18.05 6.36 5.89
N LYS A 12 -17.87 6.98 7.06
CA LYS A 12 -17.24 8.30 7.16
C LYS A 12 -15.80 8.27 6.65
N PHE A 13 -15.04 7.23 7.01
CA PHE A 13 -13.67 7.06 6.51
C PHE A 13 -13.63 6.82 5.01
N ILE A 14 -14.48 5.92 4.48
CA ILE A 14 -14.56 5.64 3.05
C ILE A 14 -14.90 6.92 2.27
N ASN A 15 -15.97 7.63 2.68
CA ASN A 15 -16.36 8.88 2.03
C ASN A 15 -15.27 9.95 2.14
N GLY A 16 -14.60 10.06 3.29
CA GLY A 16 -13.48 10.98 3.46
C GLY A 16 -12.30 10.67 2.54
N TYR A 17 -11.95 9.39 2.37
CA TYR A 17 -10.90 8.95 1.45
C TYR A 17 -11.25 9.31 0.00
N PHE A 18 -12.50 9.06 -0.42
CA PHE A 18 -12.96 9.44 -1.75
C PHE A 18 -13.07 10.95 -1.93
N ALA A 19 -13.44 11.71 -0.91
CA ALA A 19 -13.48 13.17 -0.99
C ALA A 19 -12.08 13.74 -1.26
N LEU A 20 -11.06 13.25 -0.55
CA LEU A 20 -9.66 13.63 -0.81
C LEU A 20 -9.20 13.20 -2.21
N TYR A 21 -9.53 11.97 -2.63
CA TYR A 21 -9.19 11.50 -3.96
C TYR A 21 -9.85 12.34 -5.07
N ARG A 22 -11.15 12.64 -4.94
CA ARG A 22 -11.90 13.54 -5.85
C ARG A 22 -11.29 14.94 -5.90
N LEU A 23 -10.85 15.47 -4.76
CA LEU A 23 -10.16 16.76 -4.71
C LEU A 23 -8.85 16.71 -5.51
N LEU A 24 -8.05 15.65 -5.39
CA LEU A 24 -6.84 15.47 -6.18
C LEU A 24 -7.15 15.33 -7.68
N LEU A 25 -8.23 14.63 -8.04
CA LEU A 25 -8.69 14.51 -9.43
C LEU A 25 -9.18 15.85 -10.00
N ALA A 26 -9.88 16.66 -9.21
CA ALA A 26 -10.28 18.01 -9.60
C ALA A 26 -9.05 18.88 -9.88
N PHE A 27 -8.05 18.85 -8.99
CA PHE A 27 -6.78 19.54 -9.24
C PHE A 27 -6.04 19.02 -10.48
N LYS A 28 -6.08 17.71 -10.73
CA LYS A 28 -5.48 17.11 -11.94
C LYS A 28 -6.21 17.55 -13.21
N LYS A 29 -7.54 17.72 -13.16
CA LYS A 29 -8.33 18.22 -14.28
C LYS A 29 -8.03 19.70 -14.57
N ASP A 30 -7.92 20.51 -13.53
CA ASP A 30 -7.64 21.95 -13.65
C ASP A 30 -6.18 22.23 -14.01
N SER A 31 -5.26 21.33 -13.62
CA SER A 31 -3.83 21.42 -13.90
C SER A 31 -3.27 20.06 -14.33
N PRO A 32 -3.17 19.79 -15.64
CA PRO A 32 -2.58 18.56 -16.18
C PRO A 32 -1.14 18.30 -15.70
N ASP A 33 -0.44 19.35 -15.27
CA ASP A 33 0.91 19.27 -14.68
C ASP A 33 0.95 18.36 -13.45
N LEU A 34 -0.15 18.22 -12.71
CA LEU A 34 -0.20 17.34 -11.54
C LEU A 34 -0.08 15.85 -11.91
N GLY A 35 -0.75 15.43 -13.00
CA GLY A 35 -0.62 14.07 -13.53
C GLY A 35 0.80 13.81 -14.03
N SER A 36 1.35 14.77 -14.78
CA SER A 36 2.74 14.70 -15.27
C SER A 36 3.75 14.65 -14.13
N PHE A 37 3.53 15.44 -13.07
CA PHE A 37 4.35 15.42 -11.87
C PHE A 37 4.33 14.05 -11.19
N ALA A 38 3.15 13.44 -11.03
CA ALA A 38 3.03 12.10 -10.46
C ALA A 38 3.78 11.05 -11.29
N ASP A 39 3.64 11.10 -12.61
CA ASP A 39 4.36 10.23 -13.55
C ASP A 39 5.88 10.42 -13.47
N GLU A 40 6.34 11.66 -13.34
CA GLU A 40 7.76 11.96 -13.13
C GLU A 40 8.29 11.40 -11.81
N GLN A 41 7.53 11.52 -10.71
CA GLN A 41 7.94 10.96 -9.43
C GLN A 41 8.04 9.43 -9.51
N ILE A 42 7.08 8.77 -10.16
CA ILE A 42 7.13 7.32 -10.38
C ILE A 42 8.31 6.94 -11.27
N GLN A 43 8.54 7.67 -12.36
CA GLN A 43 9.68 7.41 -13.24
C GLN A 43 11.02 7.56 -12.50
N ARG A 44 11.16 8.58 -11.64
CA ARG A 44 12.35 8.77 -10.79
C ARG A 44 12.51 7.61 -9.82
N ALA A 45 11.42 7.16 -9.19
CA ALA A 45 11.40 6.01 -8.31
C ALA A 45 11.78 4.69 -9.01
N LEU A 46 11.50 4.56 -10.31
CA LEU A 46 11.89 3.40 -11.12
C LEU A 46 13.31 3.51 -11.69
N LYS A 47 13.92 4.70 -11.65
CA LYS A 47 15.25 4.96 -12.21
C LYS A 47 16.36 4.52 -11.24
N GLY A 48 16.57 3.21 -11.18
CA GLY A 48 17.69 2.59 -10.45
C GLY A 48 17.25 1.68 -9.32
N ARG A 49 18.22 1.06 -8.65
CA ARG A 49 17.95 0.03 -7.63
C ARG A 49 17.47 0.59 -6.29
N ASP A 50 17.96 1.78 -5.93
CA ASP A 50 17.78 2.39 -4.60
C ASP A 50 17.10 3.78 -4.69
N SER A 51 16.43 4.07 -5.80
CA SER A 51 15.75 5.35 -6.06
C SER A 51 14.59 5.60 -5.08
N LEU A 52 13.93 4.54 -4.60
CA LEU A 52 12.86 4.61 -3.59
C LEU A 52 13.38 4.76 -2.15
N LYS A 53 14.68 4.92 -1.92
CA LYS A 53 15.22 5.05 -0.56
C LYS A 53 14.64 6.24 0.20
N LYS A 54 14.72 6.20 1.53
CA LYS A 54 14.12 7.20 2.44
C LYS A 54 14.57 8.64 2.15
N ASP A 55 15.78 8.84 1.65
CA ASP A 55 16.30 10.17 1.28
C ASP A 55 15.52 10.81 0.12
N ASN A 56 15.00 9.98 -0.79
CA ASN A 56 14.27 10.44 -1.97
C ASN A 56 12.74 10.37 -1.75
N PHE A 57 12.27 9.32 -1.08
CA PHE A 57 10.86 9.07 -0.79
C PHE A 57 10.69 8.75 0.69
N ALA A 58 10.61 9.77 1.54
CA ALA A 58 10.52 9.57 2.99
C ALA A 58 9.31 8.71 3.40
N ASN A 59 8.20 8.80 2.66
CA ASN A 59 6.97 8.07 2.91
C ASN A 59 6.54 7.22 1.69
N LEU A 60 6.51 5.89 1.85
CA LEU A 60 6.04 4.98 0.80
C LEU A 60 4.53 5.11 0.53
N GLY A 61 3.74 5.59 1.50
CA GLY A 61 2.32 5.89 1.28
C GLY A 61 2.11 7.02 0.28
N GLU A 62 3.00 8.02 0.27
CA GLU A 62 2.96 9.11 -0.70
C GLU A 62 3.23 8.61 -2.13
N PHE A 63 4.16 7.67 -2.28
CA PHE A 63 4.40 7.02 -3.57
C PHE A 63 3.15 6.32 -4.12
N LEU A 64 2.35 5.68 -3.27
CA LEU A 64 1.07 5.09 -3.66
C LEU A 64 0.02 6.14 -4.04
N ILE A 65 0.10 7.37 -3.50
CA ILE A 65 -0.77 8.48 -3.92
C ILE A 65 -0.41 8.91 -5.35
N TYR A 66 0.88 9.05 -5.68
CA TYR A 66 1.30 9.34 -7.05
C TYR A 66 0.78 8.28 -8.03
N LEU A 67 0.85 7.00 -7.64
CA LEU A 67 0.30 5.91 -8.45
C LEU A 67 -1.21 6.05 -8.69
N SER A 68 -1.97 6.57 -7.72
CA SER A 68 -3.41 6.79 -7.88
C SER A 68 -3.75 7.91 -8.87
N LEU A 69 -2.82 8.84 -9.09
CA LEU A 69 -2.96 9.96 -10.02
C LEU A 69 -2.31 9.71 -11.38
N SER A 70 -1.48 8.67 -11.50
CA SER A 70 -0.77 8.32 -12.72
C SER A 70 -1.69 7.73 -13.78
N ASP A 71 -1.57 8.25 -15.01
CA ASP A 71 -2.20 7.68 -16.20
C ASP A 71 -1.27 6.70 -16.92
N LYS A 72 0.03 6.77 -16.65
CA LYS A 72 1.07 5.99 -17.33
C LYS A 72 1.45 4.70 -16.62
N TYR A 73 1.39 4.67 -15.29
CA TYR A 73 1.86 3.55 -14.49
C TYR A 73 0.73 2.91 -13.70
N GLU A 74 0.82 1.59 -13.57
CA GLU A 74 -0.06 0.76 -12.77
C GLU A 74 0.74 0.05 -11.67
N TRP A 75 0.02 -0.56 -10.72
CA TRP A 75 0.65 -1.28 -9.61
C TRP A 75 1.65 -2.34 -10.08
N LYS A 76 1.35 -3.05 -11.18
CA LYS A 76 2.25 -4.07 -11.75
C LYS A 76 3.64 -3.50 -12.11
N ASP A 77 3.70 -2.24 -12.53
CA ASP A 77 4.94 -1.58 -12.97
C ASP A 77 5.84 -1.19 -11.79
N VAL A 78 5.25 -1.02 -10.60
CA VAL A 78 5.95 -0.48 -9.41
C VAL A 78 6.01 -1.46 -8.24
N SER A 79 5.26 -2.56 -8.29
CA SER A 79 5.08 -3.50 -7.17
C SER A 79 6.39 -4.09 -6.64
N GLU A 80 7.25 -4.59 -7.53
CA GLU A 80 8.55 -5.18 -7.17
C GLU A 80 9.51 -4.19 -6.47
N PRO A 81 9.84 -3.01 -7.05
CA PRO A 81 10.69 -2.04 -6.37
C PRO A 81 10.05 -1.49 -5.08
N PHE A 82 8.73 -1.30 -5.06
CA PHE A 82 8.01 -0.92 -3.85
C PHE A 82 8.16 -1.95 -2.73
N MET A 83 7.94 -3.23 -3.03
CA MET A 83 8.00 -4.32 -2.04
C MET A 83 9.40 -4.49 -1.49
N ARG A 84 10.44 -4.43 -2.33
CA ARG A 84 11.84 -4.48 -1.88
C ARG A 84 12.16 -3.38 -0.88
N GLU A 85 11.75 -2.15 -1.18
CA GLU A 85 11.97 -1.01 -0.28
C GLU A 85 11.15 -1.12 1.00
N CYS A 86 9.89 -1.55 0.88
CA CYS A 86 9.01 -1.81 2.02
C CYS A 86 9.63 -2.85 2.98
N ASP A 87 10.20 -3.92 2.42
CA ASP A 87 10.86 -4.97 3.20
C ASP A 87 12.10 -4.44 3.92
N ALA A 88 12.95 -3.69 3.21
CA ALA A 88 14.16 -3.10 3.80
C ALA A 88 13.83 -2.14 4.94
N ARG A 89 12.83 -1.25 4.77
CA ARG A 89 12.40 -0.33 5.83
C ARG A 89 11.82 -1.05 7.03
N ASN A 90 11.10 -2.16 6.80
CA ASN A 90 10.47 -2.92 7.87
C ASN A 90 11.47 -3.67 8.77
N VAL A 91 12.71 -3.92 8.31
CA VAL A 91 13.78 -4.51 9.13
C VAL A 91 13.99 -3.72 10.42
N PHE A 92 13.95 -2.39 10.35
CA PHE A 92 14.04 -1.55 11.54
C PHE A 92 12.97 -1.95 12.57
N TRP A 93 11.71 -2.09 12.15
CA TRP A 93 10.61 -2.35 13.07
C TRP A 93 10.62 -3.76 13.67
N TYR A 94 10.92 -4.79 12.88
CA TYR A 94 10.89 -6.15 13.40
C TYR A 94 12.19 -6.57 14.09
N ALA A 95 13.35 -6.01 13.71
CA ALA A 95 14.65 -6.52 14.15
C ALA A 95 15.49 -5.55 14.99
N LYS A 96 15.27 -4.23 14.92
CA LYS A 96 16.03 -3.23 15.69
C LYS A 96 15.20 -2.50 16.74
N GLY A 97 14.04 -2.01 16.36
CA GLY A 97 13.12 -1.25 17.20
C GLY A 97 13.71 0.05 17.73
N ASN A 98 12.99 0.66 18.67
CA ASN A 98 13.46 1.77 19.49
C ASN A 98 12.94 1.60 20.94
N ARG A 99 13.26 2.54 21.83
CA ARG A 99 12.86 2.48 23.24
C ARG A 99 11.35 2.33 23.45
N ASN A 100 10.53 2.92 22.58
CA ASN A 100 9.06 2.90 22.69
C ASN A 100 8.43 1.72 21.94
N ASN A 101 9.18 1.11 21.01
CA ASN A 101 8.72 -0.03 20.22
C ASN A 101 9.89 -1.01 20.03
N PRO A 102 10.14 -1.91 21.01
CA PRO A 102 11.25 -2.85 20.96
C PRO A 102 11.08 -3.86 19.82
N PRO A 103 12.19 -4.43 19.31
CA PRO A 103 12.12 -5.37 18.19
C PRO A 103 11.43 -6.67 18.60
N LYS A 104 10.59 -7.19 17.71
CA LYS A 104 9.86 -8.46 17.90
C LYS A 104 10.72 -9.70 17.60
N CYS A 105 11.66 -9.57 16.67
CA CYS A 105 12.49 -10.65 16.14
C CYS A 105 13.94 -10.17 15.92
N PRO A 106 14.67 -9.73 16.97
CA PRO A 106 16.03 -9.20 16.84
C PRO A 106 17.03 -10.22 16.26
N GLU A 107 16.79 -11.51 16.46
CA GLU A 107 17.60 -12.60 15.92
C GLU A 107 17.66 -12.61 14.38
N LEU A 108 16.66 -12.02 13.72
CA LEU A 108 16.58 -11.98 12.25
C LEU A 108 17.58 -11.02 11.60
N LEU A 109 18.29 -10.18 12.38
CA LEU A 109 19.46 -9.44 11.90
C LEU A 109 20.60 -10.36 11.48
N ASN A 110 20.67 -11.56 12.06
CA ASN A 110 21.65 -12.55 11.63
C ASN A 110 21.25 -13.09 10.26
N THR A 111 22.08 -12.83 9.26
CA THR A 111 21.89 -13.30 7.88
C THR A 111 22.59 -14.64 7.59
N ALA A 112 23.38 -15.16 8.53
CA ALA A 112 23.97 -16.48 8.38
C ALA A 112 22.86 -17.55 8.42
N THR A 113 22.95 -18.50 7.49
CA THR A 113 22.11 -19.70 7.32
C THR A 113 21.11 -19.97 8.45
N GLY A 114 19.83 -20.01 8.10
CA GLY A 114 18.75 -20.33 9.01
C GLY A 114 17.55 -20.89 8.24
N ASP A 115 16.57 -21.39 9.00
CA ASP A 115 15.30 -21.85 8.44
C ASP A 115 14.57 -20.66 7.76
N PHE A 116 14.63 -20.64 6.43
CA PHE A 116 14.03 -19.58 5.62
C PHE A 116 12.51 -19.54 5.76
N ALA A 117 11.86 -20.70 5.87
CA ALA A 117 10.41 -20.74 6.06
C ALA A 117 10.02 -20.14 7.40
N GLN A 118 10.75 -20.48 8.47
CA GLN A 118 10.52 -19.88 9.79
C GLN A 118 10.82 -18.37 9.81
N ARG A 119 11.84 -17.90 9.08
CA ARG A 119 12.10 -16.46 8.90
C ARG A 119 10.91 -15.78 8.23
N ALA A 120 10.41 -16.33 7.12
CA ALA A 120 9.29 -15.76 6.39
C ALA A 120 8.07 -15.61 7.31
N LYS A 121 7.70 -16.66 8.05
CA LYS A 121 6.62 -16.63 9.04
C LYS A 121 6.80 -15.54 10.09
N LYS A 122 7.97 -15.48 10.76
CA LYS A 122 8.26 -14.47 11.78
C LYS A 122 8.16 -13.04 11.25
N VAL A 123 8.71 -12.78 10.06
CA VAL A 123 8.64 -11.45 9.45
C VAL A 123 7.20 -11.08 9.09
N PHE A 124 6.39 -12.01 8.58
CA PHE A 124 4.99 -11.74 8.27
C PHE A 124 4.21 -11.33 9.53
N GLU A 125 4.29 -12.14 10.59
CA GLU A 125 3.65 -11.87 11.87
C GLU A 125 4.09 -10.53 12.47
N ALA A 126 5.40 -10.24 12.42
CA ALA A 126 5.94 -8.99 12.95
C ALA A 126 5.48 -7.76 12.15
N THR A 127 5.27 -7.90 10.84
CA THR A 127 4.97 -6.81 9.91
C THR A 127 3.52 -6.76 9.43
N VAL A 128 2.62 -7.60 9.96
CA VAL A 128 1.24 -7.77 9.50
C VAL A 128 0.47 -6.45 9.34
N VAL A 129 0.66 -5.50 10.26
CA VAL A 129 0.01 -4.17 10.19
C VAL A 129 0.44 -3.42 8.93
N SER A 130 1.75 -3.37 8.67
CA SER A 130 2.27 -2.71 7.45
C SER A 130 1.77 -3.40 6.18
N ARG A 131 1.65 -4.73 6.19
CA ARG A 131 1.17 -5.51 5.04
C ARG A 131 -0.31 -5.26 4.78
N ARG A 132 -1.12 -5.16 5.83
CA ARG A 132 -2.55 -4.80 5.74
C ARG A 132 -2.74 -3.40 5.16
N LEU A 133 -1.90 -2.44 5.54
CA LEU A 133 -1.93 -1.09 4.94
C LEU A 133 -1.62 -1.14 3.45
N VAL A 134 -0.57 -1.86 3.03
CA VAL A 134 -0.25 -2.03 1.59
C VAL A 134 -1.42 -2.68 0.84
N MET A 135 -1.95 -3.78 1.36
CA MET A 135 -3.10 -4.49 0.76
C MET A 135 -4.30 -3.56 0.56
N PHE A 136 -4.66 -2.80 1.61
CA PHE A 136 -5.76 -1.85 1.54
C PHE A 136 -5.50 -0.76 0.49
N GLN A 137 -4.31 -0.14 0.49
CA GLN A 137 -3.98 0.94 -0.43
C GLN A 137 -3.99 0.48 -1.90
N VAL A 138 -3.36 -0.65 -2.20
CA VAL A 138 -3.32 -1.21 -3.58
C VAL A 138 -4.74 -1.47 -4.08
N ARG A 139 -5.61 -2.04 -3.24
CA ARG A 139 -7.00 -2.31 -3.60
C ARG A 139 -7.85 -1.05 -3.67
N PHE A 140 -7.64 -0.09 -2.77
CA PHE A 140 -8.30 1.21 -2.83
C PHE A 140 -7.98 1.90 -4.16
N ILE A 141 -6.71 1.99 -4.55
CA ILE A 141 -6.29 2.60 -5.83
C ILE A 141 -6.99 1.93 -7.00
N SER A 142 -7.04 0.60 -7.04
CA SER A 142 -7.74 -0.13 -8.10
C SER A 142 -9.24 0.22 -8.14
N VAL A 143 -9.92 0.25 -7.00
CA VAL A 143 -11.34 0.63 -6.94
C VAL A 143 -11.54 2.10 -7.35
N ALA A 144 -10.69 2.99 -6.86
CA ALA A 144 -10.78 4.42 -7.10
C ALA A 144 -10.55 4.78 -8.58
N LYS A 145 -9.53 4.20 -9.22
CA LYS A 145 -9.28 4.37 -10.67
C LYS A 145 -10.44 3.82 -11.50
N ASN A 146 -10.94 2.61 -11.21
CA ASN A 146 -12.09 2.04 -11.92
C ASN A 146 -13.34 2.92 -11.81
N LEU A 147 -13.63 3.50 -10.64
CA LEU A 147 -14.78 4.39 -10.45
C LEU A 147 -14.58 5.74 -11.16
N TRP A 148 -13.35 6.22 -11.26
CA TRP A 148 -13.02 7.42 -12.04
C TRP A 148 -13.20 7.17 -13.55
N GLU A 149 -12.56 6.12 -14.08
CA GLU A 149 -12.57 5.77 -15.51
C GLU A 149 -13.97 5.41 -16.03
N SER A 150 -14.85 4.92 -15.15
CA SER A 150 -16.26 4.66 -15.48
C SER A 150 -17.17 5.89 -15.37
N GLY A 151 -16.62 7.07 -15.08
CA GLY A 151 -17.37 8.32 -14.91
C GLY A 151 -18.18 8.42 -13.61
N VAL A 152 -18.12 7.40 -12.74
CA VAL A 152 -18.91 7.32 -11.50
C VAL A 152 -18.48 8.35 -10.45
N LEU A 153 -17.22 8.81 -10.51
CA LEU A 153 -16.69 9.88 -9.66
C LEU A 153 -16.64 11.25 -10.36
N GLU A 154 -17.06 11.35 -11.63
CA GLU A 154 -17.09 12.63 -12.33
C GLU A 154 -18.17 13.54 -11.73
N ILE A 155 -17.78 14.79 -11.52
CA ILE A 155 -18.65 15.84 -10.94
C ILE A 155 -19.59 16.42 -12.01
N GLU A 156 -19.23 16.26 -13.30
CA GLU A 156 -19.87 16.94 -14.44
C GLU A 156 -20.78 16.04 -15.29
N SER A 157 -20.83 14.73 -15.04
CA SER A 157 -21.79 13.86 -15.72
C SER A 157 -23.20 14.25 -15.26
N GLY A 158 -23.87 15.06 -16.08
CA GLY A 158 -25.18 15.71 -15.89
C GLY A 158 -26.36 14.74 -15.72
N ASP A 159 -26.09 13.51 -15.33
CA ASP A 159 -27.02 12.40 -15.16
C ASP A 159 -27.73 12.46 -13.79
N GLY A 160 -27.48 13.52 -12.99
CA GLY A 160 -28.11 13.77 -11.69
C GLY A 160 -27.69 12.81 -10.56
N ALA A 161 -26.92 11.76 -10.86
CA ALA A 161 -26.59 10.71 -9.90
C ALA A 161 -25.52 11.11 -8.86
N ASP A 162 -24.51 11.92 -9.21
CA ASP A 162 -23.51 12.40 -8.23
C ASP A 162 -24.00 13.64 -7.46
N PHE A 163 -24.76 14.54 -8.11
CA PHE A 163 -25.51 15.60 -7.42
C PHE A 163 -26.50 15.03 -6.39
N GLY A 164 -27.20 13.94 -6.74
CA GLY A 164 -28.08 13.24 -5.81
C GLY A 164 -27.36 12.57 -4.64
N ARG A 165 -26.03 12.42 -4.71
CA ARG A 165 -25.19 11.85 -3.65
C ARG A 165 -24.40 12.89 -2.87
N PHE A 166 -24.44 14.17 -3.25
CA PHE A 166 -23.70 15.25 -2.58
C PHE A 166 -22.19 14.95 -2.40
N GLY A 167 -21.58 14.33 -3.41
CA GLY A 167 -20.16 13.95 -3.37
C GLY A 167 -19.84 12.64 -2.64
N LEU A 168 -20.86 11.91 -2.15
CA LEU A 168 -20.68 10.62 -1.48
C LEU A 168 -20.44 9.50 -2.50
N VAL A 169 -19.60 8.53 -2.13
CA VAL A 169 -19.34 7.38 -3.00
C VAL A 169 -20.61 6.48 -3.07
N PRO A 170 -20.90 5.82 -4.20
CA PRO A 170 -22.00 4.86 -4.29
C PRO A 170 -21.90 3.73 -3.26
N ASP A 171 -23.07 3.23 -2.82
CA ASP A 171 -23.14 2.20 -1.77
C ASP A 171 -22.48 0.89 -2.19
N CYS A 172 -22.50 0.52 -3.48
CA CYS A 172 -21.78 -0.65 -3.97
C CYS A 172 -20.26 -0.56 -3.72
N ALA A 173 -19.68 0.63 -3.84
CA ALA A 173 -18.27 0.87 -3.53
C ALA A 173 -18.00 0.85 -2.02
N LYS A 174 -18.93 1.37 -1.19
CA LYS A 174 -18.84 1.27 0.28
C LYS A 174 -18.88 -0.19 0.73
N VAL A 175 -19.82 -0.98 0.21
CA VAL A 175 -19.94 -2.41 0.50
C VAL A 175 -18.66 -3.13 0.09
N ARG A 176 -18.13 -2.85 -1.11
CA ARG A 176 -16.88 -3.44 -1.60
C ARG A 176 -15.67 -3.11 -0.71
N LEU A 177 -15.51 -1.85 -0.28
CA LEU A 177 -14.40 -1.45 0.59
C LEU A 177 -14.56 -1.91 2.05
N LYS A 178 -15.79 -2.06 2.53
CA LYS A 178 -16.07 -2.70 3.83
C LYS A 178 -15.68 -4.19 3.78
N GLY A 179 -16.06 -4.90 2.72
CA GLY A 179 -15.66 -6.29 2.48
C GLY A 179 -14.14 -6.42 2.37
N LEU A 180 -13.48 -5.48 1.69
CA LEU A 180 -12.02 -5.44 1.57
C LEU A 180 -11.31 -5.49 2.93
N TYR A 181 -11.82 -4.78 3.94
CA TYR A 181 -11.22 -4.84 5.28
C TYR A 181 -11.30 -6.24 5.88
N GLN A 182 -12.41 -6.93 5.68
CA GLN A 182 -12.59 -8.32 6.14
C GLN A 182 -11.59 -9.24 5.42
N ASP A 183 -11.46 -9.11 4.10
CA ASP A 183 -10.52 -9.90 3.30
C ASP A 183 -9.07 -9.69 3.74
N VAL A 184 -8.67 -8.43 3.96
CA VAL A 184 -7.32 -8.03 4.43
C VAL A 184 -6.98 -8.65 5.79
N VAL A 185 -7.96 -8.83 6.66
CA VAL A 185 -7.76 -9.43 7.99
C VAL A 185 -7.57 -10.95 7.90
N GLN A 186 -8.12 -11.62 6.88
CA GLN A 186 -7.97 -13.07 6.67
C GLN A 186 -6.61 -13.47 6.09
N VAL A 187 -5.85 -12.52 5.51
CA VAL A 187 -4.52 -12.80 4.95
C VAL A 187 -3.50 -12.99 6.07
N ASN A 188 -3.01 -14.23 6.21
CA ASN A 188 -2.15 -14.66 7.32
C ASN A 188 -0.77 -15.20 6.89
N GLY A 189 -0.44 -15.12 5.59
CA GLY A 189 0.81 -15.62 5.04
C GLY A 189 1.28 -14.84 3.81
N TRP A 190 2.52 -15.11 3.39
CA TRP A 190 3.13 -14.45 2.24
C TRP A 190 2.48 -14.83 0.92
N THR A 191 2.13 -16.11 0.74
CA THR A 191 1.50 -16.60 -0.49
C THR A 191 0.20 -15.85 -0.76
N GLU A 192 -0.68 -15.79 0.24
CA GLU A 192 -1.96 -15.09 0.16
C GLU A 192 -1.72 -13.58 0.03
N PHE A 193 -0.74 -13.01 0.71
CA PHE A 193 -0.41 -11.60 0.59
C PHE A 193 0.01 -11.22 -0.83
N PHE A 194 0.95 -11.95 -1.45
CA PHE A 194 1.42 -11.66 -2.80
C PHE A 194 0.31 -11.82 -3.83
N GLU A 195 -0.49 -12.89 -3.72
CA GLU A 195 -1.68 -13.06 -4.54
C GLU A 195 -2.67 -11.89 -4.34
N PHE A 196 -2.89 -11.49 -3.09
CA PHE A 196 -3.77 -10.38 -2.78
C PHE A 196 -3.27 -9.09 -3.42
N VAL A 197 -1.98 -8.79 -3.40
CA VAL A 197 -1.48 -7.59 -4.09
C VAL A 197 -1.25 -7.81 -5.59
N GLY A 198 -1.64 -8.93 -6.18
CA GLY A 198 -1.50 -9.17 -7.63
C GLY A 198 -0.05 -9.36 -8.08
N MET A 199 0.79 -9.91 -7.21
CA MET A 199 2.19 -10.27 -7.48
C MET A 199 2.36 -11.78 -7.59
N VAL A 200 3.51 -12.21 -8.10
CA VAL A 200 3.85 -13.64 -8.20
C VAL A 200 3.94 -14.24 -6.79
N ARG A 201 3.23 -15.35 -6.56
CA ARG A 201 3.30 -16.11 -5.31
C ARG A 201 4.75 -16.53 -5.02
N ARG A 202 5.14 -16.46 -3.75
CA ARG A 202 6.46 -16.90 -3.27
C ARG A 202 6.26 -18.03 -2.27
N SER A 203 7.05 -19.09 -2.37
CA SER A 203 7.12 -20.07 -1.29
C SER A 203 7.74 -19.41 -0.05
N ASP A 204 7.46 -19.94 1.15
CA ASP A 204 8.05 -19.41 2.37
C ASP A 204 9.59 -19.53 2.38
N VAL A 205 10.14 -20.54 1.69
CA VAL A 205 11.59 -20.73 1.55
C VAL A 205 12.20 -19.63 0.66
N ASP A 206 11.64 -19.41 -0.53
CA ASP A 206 12.12 -18.35 -1.43
C ASP A 206 11.99 -16.98 -0.79
N ARG A 207 10.83 -16.75 -0.14
CA ARG A 207 10.56 -15.49 0.53
C ARG A 207 11.48 -15.25 1.73
N GLY A 208 11.79 -16.30 2.50
CA GLY A 208 12.78 -16.22 3.56
C GLY A 208 14.16 -15.80 3.04
N SER A 209 14.58 -16.32 1.88
CA SER A 209 15.82 -15.91 1.23
C SER A 209 15.79 -14.44 0.79
N GLU A 210 14.70 -13.97 0.16
CA GLU A 210 14.52 -12.56 -0.21
C GLU A 210 14.59 -11.63 1.01
N LEU A 211 14.03 -12.06 2.15
CA LEU A 211 14.04 -11.29 3.38
C LEU A 211 15.44 -11.20 4.02
N VAL A 212 16.35 -12.14 3.72
CA VAL A 212 17.78 -11.98 4.05
C VAL A 212 18.40 -10.84 3.24
N GLU A 213 18.09 -10.75 1.96
CA GLU A 213 18.53 -9.63 1.12
C GLU A 213 17.96 -8.30 1.62
N ALA A 214 16.71 -8.27 2.10
CA ALA A 214 16.13 -7.07 2.72
C ALA A 214 16.93 -6.58 3.94
N VAL A 215 17.45 -7.48 4.79
CA VAL A 215 18.34 -7.12 5.92
C VAL A 215 19.65 -6.51 5.41
N LYS A 216 20.25 -7.09 4.37
CA LYS A 216 21.48 -6.55 3.75
C LYS A 216 21.25 -5.15 3.15
N VAL A 217 20.13 -4.96 2.45
CA VAL A 217 19.74 -3.67 1.87
C VAL A 217 19.46 -2.64 2.96
N SER A 218 18.72 -3.02 4.01
CA SER A 218 18.46 -2.16 5.17
C SER A 218 19.75 -1.62 5.79
N LYS A 219 20.74 -2.50 6.00
CA LYS A 219 22.07 -2.11 6.51
C LYS A 219 22.80 -1.19 5.52
N ARG A 220 22.81 -1.52 4.23
CA ARG A 220 23.45 -0.70 3.18
C ARG A 220 22.87 0.72 3.13
N LEU A 221 21.55 0.84 3.27
CA LEU A 221 20.83 2.11 3.22
C LEU A 221 20.76 2.84 4.57
N GLY A 222 21.34 2.27 5.64
CA GLY A 222 21.40 2.92 6.96
C GLY A 222 20.07 2.92 7.73
N TYR A 223 19.13 2.04 7.40
CA TYR A 223 17.87 1.90 8.14
C TYR A 223 18.06 1.15 9.46
N THR A 224 19.08 0.28 9.51
CA THR A 224 19.47 -0.53 10.67
C THR A 224 20.96 -0.51 10.89
#